data_AF-A0A3A1X0C6-F1
#
_entry.id   AF-A0A3A1X0C6-F1
#
_cell.length_a   1.000
_cell.length_b   1.000
_cell.length_c   1.000
_cell.angle_alpha   90.00
_cell.angle_beta   90.00
_cell.angle_gamma   90.00
#
_symmetry.space_group_name_H-M   'P 1'
#
loop_
_entity.id
_entity.type
_entity.pdbx_description
1 polymer ?
#
loop_
_entity_poly.entity_id
_entity_poly.type
_entity_poly.pdbx_seq_one_letter_code
_entity_poly.pdbx_strand_id
1 'polypeptide(L)'
;MASKVNSRNNLRPNFKSGNLVEPYRGLYVRTEIWNNMHYKDRVRFVATGISQKIKMKKWKFTASTGAALLGLEVVALPTTHANNIEIFIACSKKAKRNHEINMRKIKNPVLRNQIKKIAIQDIIKNQNGIYLDSDADNFNKLDENTNFLTASSFGHIATDEELAISHVASIYNVLYVCAWKGSFAESLATFDSAARKGEDLNKILCVCRKFYGSMDCCSDTPQFLNSVQNPKNADFYGVNYSPINNPNFLGTDEFDVLSRMETLVNYANPKSENGGESLARAIMLELGFVEPELQHEFPNPNYPQSPYRADFMWKVNGKIIVGELDGTDKYLIEDRTLFDNRSAAYDLRTEDFDGSVENINNFSTNNLYRYNRDAVRKERNRERWLMDCGVVRVVRFDYCDILNPLEFKKKLLSAGIPVAVA
;
A
#
# COMPACT_ATOMS: atom_id res chain seq x y z
N MET A 1 3.12 -8.91 -19.06
CA MET A 1 2.37 -9.35 -20.27
C MET A 1 1.50 -10.54 -19.91
N ALA A 2 0.18 -10.48 -20.19
CA ALA A 2 -0.69 -11.66 -20.09
C ALA A 2 -0.40 -12.59 -21.28
N SER A 3 0.09 -13.80 -20.99
CA SER A 3 0.58 -14.71 -22.03
C SER A 3 -0.57 -15.41 -22.77
N LYS A 4 -0.73 -15.11 -24.08
CA LYS A 4 -1.47 -15.96 -25.04
C LYS A 4 -0.73 -17.31 -25.16
N VAL A 5 -1.45 -18.41 -25.30
CA VAL A 5 -1.00 -19.81 -25.08
C VAL A 5 0.34 -20.17 -25.75
N ASN A 6 0.66 -19.65 -26.95
CA ASN A 6 1.91 -19.93 -27.68
C ASN A 6 3.17 -19.30 -27.06
N SER A 7 3.05 -18.35 -26.13
CA SER A 7 4.19 -17.68 -25.47
C SER A 7 4.69 -18.40 -24.20
N ARG A 8 3.93 -19.36 -23.66
CA ARG A 8 4.27 -20.00 -22.37
C ARG A 8 5.55 -20.83 -22.42
N ASN A 9 5.85 -21.46 -23.55
CA ASN A 9 7.06 -22.28 -23.70
C ASN A 9 8.35 -21.43 -23.68
N ASN A 10 8.31 -20.19 -24.17
CA ASN A 10 9.45 -19.27 -24.17
C ASN A 10 9.63 -18.54 -22.83
N LEU A 11 8.56 -18.38 -22.05
CA LEU A 11 8.60 -17.71 -20.75
C LEU A 11 9.03 -18.65 -19.61
N ARG A 12 8.76 -19.95 -19.72
CA ARG A 12 9.11 -20.95 -18.69
C ARG A 12 10.60 -21.03 -18.37
N PRO A 13 11.54 -21.06 -19.35
CA PRO A 13 12.97 -21.04 -19.06
C PRO A 13 13.38 -19.77 -18.28
N ASN A 14 12.89 -18.60 -18.70
CA ASN A 14 13.17 -17.32 -18.05
C ASN A 14 12.59 -17.21 -16.63
N PHE A 15 11.43 -17.84 -16.39
CA PHE A 15 10.87 -17.96 -15.05
C PHE A 15 11.70 -18.90 -14.18
N LYS A 16 12.12 -20.07 -14.70
CA LYS A 16 12.99 -21.01 -13.97
C LYS A 16 14.37 -20.43 -13.65
N SER A 17 14.89 -19.56 -14.51
CA SER A 17 16.18 -18.88 -14.30
C SER A 17 16.09 -17.66 -13.39
N GLY A 18 14.90 -17.31 -12.89
CA GLY A 18 14.71 -16.15 -11.99
C GLY A 18 14.64 -14.78 -12.68
N ASN A 19 14.68 -14.72 -14.02
CA ASN A 19 14.57 -13.45 -14.77
C ASN A 19 13.14 -12.90 -14.83
N LEU A 20 12.15 -13.78 -14.63
CA LEU A 20 10.75 -13.43 -14.53
C LEU A 20 10.19 -13.90 -13.20
N VAL A 21 9.20 -13.17 -12.70
CA VAL A 21 8.29 -13.63 -11.63
C VAL A 21 6.89 -13.86 -12.20
N GLU A 22 6.15 -14.77 -11.58
CA GLU A 22 4.76 -15.11 -11.92
C GLU A 22 3.83 -14.67 -10.77
N PRO A 23 3.49 -13.37 -10.66
CA PRO A 23 2.70 -12.85 -9.53
C PRO A 23 1.27 -13.40 -9.51
N TYR A 24 0.76 -13.82 -10.66
CA TYR A 24 -0.49 -14.54 -10.80
C TYR A 24 -0.36 -15.59 -11.89
N ARG A 25 -1.08 -16.71 -11.80
CA ARG A 25 -0.96 -17.81 -12.75
C ARG A 25 -1.10 -17.35 -14.21
N GLY A 26 -0.05 -17.57 -14.98
CA GLY A 26 0.10 -17.20 -16.39
C GLY A 26 0.25 -15.70 -16.64
N LEU A 27 0.57 -14.90 -15.63
CA LEU A 27 0.95 -13.49 -15.74
C LEU A 27 2.43 -13.39 -15.38
N TYR A 28 3.26 -12.89 -16.29
CA TYR A 28 4.70 -12.78 -16.10
C TYR A 28 5.18 -11.34 -16.23
N VAL A 29 6.19 -11.01 -15.43
CA VAL A 29 6.87 -9.71 -15.39
C VAL A 29 8.33 -9.91 -15.04
N ARG A 30 9.22 -9.01 -15.51
CA ARG A 30 10.65 -9.05 -15.18
C ARG A 30 10.85 -8.87 -13.69
N THR A 31 11.73 -9.67 -13.11
CA THR A 31 12.01 -9.67 -11.66
C THR A 31 12.47 -8.31 -11.17
N GLU A 32 13.39 -7.67 -11.89
CA GLU A 32 13.89 -6.33 -11.58
C GLU A 32 12.77 -5.28 -11.51
N ILE A 33 11.93 -5.22 -12.54
CA ILE A 33 10.79 -4.29 -12.59
C ILE A 33 9.83 -4.58 -11.43
N TRP A 34 9.49 -5.85 -11.20
CA TRP A 34 8.57 -6.22 -10.13
C TRP A 34 9.09 -5.82 -8.75
N ASN A 35 10.36 -6.07 -8.46
CA ASN A 35 10.97 -5.75 -7.19
C ASN A 35 11.03 -4.24 -6.94
N ASN A 36 11.19 -3.43 -8.00
CA ASN A 36 11.20 -1.97 -7.93
C ASN A 36 9.80 -1.33 -7.96
N MET A 37 8.73 -2.08 -8.26
CA MET A 37 7.36 -1.56 -8.18
C MET A 37 6.93 -1.35 -6.73
N HIS A 38 6.28 -0.21 -6.47
CA HIS A 38 5.52 -0.02 -5.23
C HIS A 38 4.36 -1.01 -5.15
N TYR A 39 3.92 -1.31 -3.92
CA TYR A 39 2.87 -2.30 -3.68
C TYR A 39 1.58 -2.01 -4.46
N LYS A 40 1.11 -0.75 -4.49
CA LYS A 40 -0.07 -0.35 -5.26
C LYS A 40 0.05 -0.68 -6.76
N ASP A 41 1.24 -0.54 -7.34
CA ASP A 41 1.48 -0.81 -8.76
C ASP A 41 1.53 -2.30 -9.04
N ARG A 42 2.03 -3.10 -8.09
CA ARG A 42 1.94 -4.57 -8.14
C ARG A 42 0.47 -5.03 -8.12
N VAL A 43 -0.36 -4.43 -7.26
CA VAL A 43 -1.81 -4.71 -7.19
C VAL A 43 -2.49 -4.35 -8.52
N ARG A 44 -2.25 -3.14 -9.05
CA ARG A 44 -2.77 -2.70 -10.36
C ARG A 44 -2.38 -3.65 -11.48
N PHE A 45 -1.09 -4.01 -11.58
CA PHE A 45 -0.59 -4.92 -12.60
C PHE A 45 -1.32 -6.26 -12.60
N VAL A 46 -1.52 -6.84 -11.41
CA VAL A 46 -2.24 -8.12 -11.27
C VAL A 46 -3.72 -7.96 -11.60
N ALA A 47 -4.39 -6.93 -11.07
CA ALA A 47 -5.82 -6.68 -11.31
C ALA A 47 -6.13 -6.48 -12.80
N THR A 48 -5.34 -5.65 -13.49
CA THR A 48 -5.44 -5.42 -14.95
C THR A 48 -5.16 -6.70 -15.74
N GLY A 49 -4.19 -7.52 -15.33
CA GLY A 49 -3.92 -8.80 -15.99
C GLY A 49 -5.02 -9.85 -15.80
N ILE A 50 -5.75 -9.81 -14.68
CA ILE A 50 -6.84 -10.73 -14.37
C ILE A 50 -8.13 -10.31 -15.09
N SER A 51 -8.41 -9.00 -15.22
CA SER A 51 -9.61 -8.50 -15.89
C SER A 51 -9.72 -8.96 -17.34
N GLN A 52 -8.59 -9.09 -18.04
CA GLN A 52 -8.53 -9.63 -19.40
C GLN A 52 -8.79 -11.14 -19.48
N LYS A 53 -8.41 -11.89 -18.43
CA LYS A 53 -8.46 -13.37 -18.42
C LYS A 53 -9.83 -13.89 -18.02
N ILE A 54 -10.52 -13.19 -17.13
CA ILE A 54 -11.83 -13.59 -16.61
C ILE A 54 -12.86 -12.75 -17.34
N LYS A 55 -13.87 -13.37 -17.98
CA LYS A 55 -15.04 -12.63 -18.48
C LYS A 55 -15.78 -12.03 -17.27
N MET A 56 -15.40 -10.81 -16.86
CA MET A 56 -15.83 -10.10 -15.64
C MET A 56 -17.27 -9.59 -15.71
N LYS A 57 -18.22 -10.40 -16.20
CA LYS A 57 -19.59 -9.91 -16.46
C LYS A 57 -20.43 -9.63 -15.21
N LYS A 58 -19.96 -9.94 -13.98
CA LYS A 58 -20.79 -9.83 -12.75
C LYS A 58 -20.08 -9.43 -11.45
N TRP A 59 -18.75 -9.27 -11.40
CA TRP A 59 -18.03 -8.96 -10.15
C TRP A 59 -17.33 -7.62 -10.27
N LYS A 60 -17.21 -6.90 -9.15
CA LYS A 60 -16.58 -5.59 -9.09
C LYS A 60 -15.31 -5.64 -8.22
N PHE A 61 -14.22 -5.00 -8.62
CA PHE A 61 -13.03 -4.88 -7.77
C PHE A 61 -13.33 -3.99 -6.56
N THR A 62 -12.90 -4.41 -5.37
CA THR A 62 -13.19 -3.69 -4.11
C THR A 62 -11.95 -3.66 -3.20
N ALA A 63 -12.09 -3.10 -1.99
CA ALA A 63 -11.04 -3.00 -0.98
C ALA A 63 -9.73 -2.41 -1.55
N SER A 64 -8.58 -2.89 -1.09
CA SER A 64 -7.25 -2.52 -1.57
C SER A 64 -7.07 -2.66 -3.09
N THR A 65 -7.73 -3.61 -3.73
CA THR A 65 -7.66 -3.77 -5.20
C THR A 65 -8.39 -2.65 -5.93
N GLY A 66 -9.62 -2.34 -5.52
CA GLY A 66 -10.39 -1.23 -6.07
C GLY A 66 -9.72 0.11 -5.80
N ALA A 67 -9.24 0.30 -4.56
CA ALA A 67 -8.48 1.49 -4.16
C ALA A 67 -7.24 1.70 -5.04
N ALA A 68 -6.44 0.65 -5.25
CA ALA A 68 -5.28 0.72 -6.12
C ALA A 68 -5.68 1.11 -7.55
N LEU A 69 -6.69 0.48 -8.15
CA LEU A 69 -7.16 0.83 -9.51
C LEU A 69 -7.64 2.29 -9.60
N LEU A 70 -8.37 2.80 -8.60
CA LEU A 70 -8.76 4.21 -8.47
C LEU A 70 -7.58 5.15 -8.20
N GLY A 71 -6.36 4.62 -8.08
CA GLY A 71 -5.13 5.37 -7.86
C GLY A 71 -5.01 5.94 -6.46
N LEU A 72 -5.63 5.30 -5.47
CA LEU A 72 -5.41 5.60 -4.05
C LEU A 72 -4.14 4.89 -3.57
N GLU A 73 -3.53 5.42 -2.51
CA GLU A 73 -2.44 4.74 -1.82
C GLU A 73 -2.94 3.45 -1.17
N VAL A 74 -2.15 2.40 -1.33
CA VAL A 74 -2.41 1.07 -0.76
C VAL A 74 -1.07 0.53 -0.29
N VAL A 75 -1.05 0.08 0.96
CA VAL A 75 0.10 -0.54 1.60
C VAL A 75 -0.27 -1.95 2.04
N ALA A 76 0.75 -2.77 2.33
CA ALA A 76 0.56 -4.08 2.92
C ALA A 76 1.67 -4.33 3.93
N LEU A 77 1.28 -4.83 5.10
CA LEU A 77 2.24 -5.35 6.06
C LEU A 77 2.73 -6.73 5.60
N PRO A 78 4.02 -7.05 5.73
CA PRO A 78 4.57 -8.35 5.37
C PRO A 78 4.15 -9.44 6.37
N THR A 79 2.87 -9.80 6.39
CA THR A 79 2.36 -10.93 7.16
C THR A 79 2.59 -12.23 6.37
N THR A 80 3.76 -12.85 6.50
CA THR A 80 4.09 -14.24 6.06
C THR A 80 3.84 -14.65 4.59
N HIS A 81 3.36 -13.76 3.71
CA HIS A 81 3.02 -14.08 2.31
C HIS A 81 3.47 -12.99 1.32
N ALA A 82 4.64 -12.39 1.54
CA ALA A 82 5.19 -11.25 0.78
C ALA A 82 5.22 -11.37 -0.77
N ASN A 83 4.97 -12.56 -1.33
CA ASN A 83 4.93 -12.79 -2.77
C ASN A 83 3.52 -12.89 -3.38
N ASN A 84 2.46 -13.00 -2.58
CA ASN A 84 1.11 -13.20 -3.11
C ASN A 84 0.26 -11.93 -2.97
N ILE A 85 -0.01 -11.29 -4.10
CA ILE A 85 -0.97 -10.18 -4.17
C ILE A 85 -2.39 -10.73 -4.00
N GLU A 86 -3.10 -10.23 -2.98
CA GLU A 86 -4.51 -10.51 -2.79
C GLU A 86 -5.37 -9.58 -3.65
N ILE A 87 -6.37 -10.16 -4.32
CA ILE A 87 -7.27 -9.50 -5.25
C ILE A 87 -8.69 -9.59 -4.72
N PHE A 88 -9.23 -8.48 -4.25
CA PHE A 88 -10.54 -8.38 -3.65
C PHE A 88 -11.61 -8.06 -4.69
N ILE A 89 -12.67 -8.86 -4.68
CA ILE A 89 -13.83 -8.68 -5.56
C ILE A 89 -15.14 -8.77 -4.77
N ALA A 90 -16.02 -7.81 -4.97
CA ALA A 90 -17.40 -7.82 -4.49
C ALA A 90 -18.27 -8.70 -5.41
N CYS A 91 -19.13 -9.52 -4.80
CA CYS A 91 -20.05 -10.42 -5.50
C CYS A 91 -21.27 -10.77 -4.63
N SER A 92 -22.25 -11.47 -5.20
CA SER A 92 -23.41 -11.95 -4.43
C SER A 92 -23.05 -13.09 -3.46
N LYS A 93 -23.84 -13.27 -2.40
CA LYS A 93 -23.69 -14.39 -1.44
C LYS A 93 -23.64 -15.76 -2.13
N LYS A 94 -24.50 -15.97 -3.14
CA LYS A 94 -24.52 -17.19 -3.97
C LYS A 94 -23.20 -17.39 -4.71
N ALA A 95 -22.65 -16.33 -5.30
CA ALA A 95 -21.37 -16.38 -6.01
C ALA A 95 -20.17 -16.64 -5.09
N LYS A 96 -20.16 -16.09 -3.86
CA LYS A 96 -19.17 -16.40 -2.83
C LYS A 96 -19.23 -17.88 -2.42
N ARG A 97 -20.42 -18.38 -2.06
CA ARG A 97 -20.61 -19.79 -1.64
C ARG A 97 -20.18 -20.81 -2.71
N ASN A 98 -20.57 -20.58 -3.97
CA ASN A 98 -20.16 -21.46 -5.08
C ASN A 98 -18.64 -21.47 -5.28
N HIS A 99 -18.00 -20.32 -5.08
CA HIS A 99 -16.55 -20.21 -5.19
C HIS A 99 -15.82 -20.96 -4.07
N GLU A 100 -16.27 -20.83 -2.83
CA GLU A 100 -15.68 -21.55 -1.69
C GLU A 100 -15.76 -23.07 -1.89
N ILE A 101 -16.90 -23.57 -2.39
CA ILE A 101 -17.09 -24.99 -2.74
C ILE A 101 -16.09 -25.41 -3.83
N ASN A 102 -15.93 -24.61 -4.88
CA ASN A 102 -14.99 -24.91 -5.96
C ASN A 102 -13.52 -24.83 -5.50
N MET A 103 -13.18 -23.87 -4.64
CA MET A 103 -11.83 -23.70 -4.11
C MET A 103 -11.41 -24.87 -3.22
N ARG A 104 -12.33 -25.49 -2.48
CA ARG A 104 -12.07 -26.74 -1.74
C ARG A 104 -11.58 -27.90 -2.63
N LYS A 105 -11.85 -27.86 -3.94
CA LYS A 105 -11.41 -28.87 -4.92
C LYS A 105 -10.00 -28.63 -5.48
N ILE A 106 -9.44 -27.43 -5.31
CA ILE A 106 -8.11 -27.06 -5.83
C ILE A 106 -7.04 -27.47 -4.82
N LYS A 107 -6.12 -28.36 -5.24
CA LYS A 107 -5.04 -28.89 -4.37
C LYS A 107 -3.88 -27.92 -4.15
N ASN A 108 -3.63 -26.97 -5.06
CA ASN A 108 -2.54 -25.99 -4.90
C ASN A 108 -3.01 -24.81 -4.03
N PRO A 109 -2.47 -24.65 -2.80
CA PRO A 109 -2.95 -23.65 -1.84
C PRO A 109 -2.66 -22.20 -2.25
N VAL A 110 -1.56 -21.96 -2.98
CA VAL A 110 -1.18 -20.61 -3.45
C VAL A 110 -2.18 -20.09 -4.49
N LEU A 111 -2.57 -20.95 -5.43
CA LEU A 111 -3.57 -20.62 -6.45
C LEU A 111 -4.99 -20.51 -5.89
N ARG A 112 -5.25 -21.14 -4.74
CA ARG A 112 -6.57 -21.20 -4.11
C ARG A 112 -6.98 -19.88 -3.45
N ASN A 113 -6.01 -19.04 -3.07
CA ASN A 113 -6.23 -17.97 -2.09
C ASN A 113 -5.98 -16.54 -2.58
N GLN A 114 -5.51 -16.33 -3.82
CA GLN A 114 -5.19 -14.98 -4.34
C GLN A 114 -6.44 -14.13 -4.61
N ILE A 115 -7.56 -14.72 -5.06
CA ILE A 115 -8.82 -13.98 -5.26
C ILE A 115 -9.69 -14.11 -3.99
N LYS A 116 -10.00 -12.97 -3.36
CA LYS A 116 -10.88 -12.86 -2.19
C LYS A 116 -12.25 -12.36 -2.60
N LYS A 117 -13.26 -13.22 -2.45
CA LYS A 117 -14.66 -12.85 -2.74
C LYS A 117 -15.36 -12.33 -1.51
N ILE A 118 -15.83 -11.10 -1.61
CA ILE A 118 -16.60 -10.42 -0.57
C ILE A 118 -18.07 -10.45 -0.98
N ALA A 119 -18.92 -10.99 -0.11
CA ALA A 119 -20.35 -11.08 -0.35
C ALA A 119 -21.02 -9.77 0.06
N ILE A 120 -21.01 -8.77 -0.82
CA ILE A 120 -21.52 -7.43 -0.58
C ILE A 120 -22.08 -6.86 -1.88
N GLN A 121 -23.22 -6.19 -1.80
CA GLN A 121 -23.78 -5.42 -2.92
C GLN A 121 -23.07 -4.08 -3.00
N ASP A 122 -22.97 -3.49 -4.19
CA ASP A 122 -22.34 -2.19 -4.37
C ASP A 122 -23.34 -1.06 -4.07
N ILE A 123 -22.87 0.12 -3.67
CA ILE A 123 -23.70 1.32 -3.49
C ILE A 123 -23.53 2.18 -4.75
N ILE A 124 -24.57 2.31 -5.54
CA ILE A 124 -24.55 3.09 -6.78
C ILE A 124 -25.04 4.50 -6.49
N LYS A 125 -24.31 5.49 -7.03
CA LYS A 125 -24.72 6.90 -7.05
C LYS A 125 -24.88 7.36 -8.50
N ASN A 126 -26.06 7.86 -8.84
CA ASN A 126 -26.34 8.47 -10.13
C ASN A 126 -27.30 9.66 -9.97
N GLN A 127 -27.86 10.15 -11.08
CA GLN A 127 -28.81 11.26 -11.10
C GLN A 127 -30.09 11.02 -10.28
N ASN A 128 -30.48 9.75 -10.06
CA ASN A 128 -31.66 9.38 -9.29
C ASN A 128 -31.38 9.23 -7.79
N GLY A 129 -30.14 9.49 -7.35
CA GLY A 129 -29.73 9.42 -5.95
C GLY A 129 -28.75 8.27 -5.67
N ILE A 130 -28.81 7.76 -4.44
CA ILE A 130 -27.92 6.70 -3.94
C ILE A 130 -28.77 5.49 -3.55
N TYR A 131 -28.42 4.30 -4.04
CA TYR A 131 -29.13 3.05 -3.78
C TYR A 131 -28.20 1.82 -3.84
N LEU A 132 -28.65 0.67 -3.35
CA LEU A 132 -27.92 -0.60 -3.48
C LEU A 132 -28.14 -1.23 -4.85
N ASP A 133 -27.06 -1.74 -5.42
CA ASP A 133 -27.08 -2.55 -6.61
C ASP A 133 -27.95 -3.81 -6.36
N SER A 134 -29.14 -3.87 -6.98
CA SER A 134 -30.07 -5.00 -6.81
C SER A 134 -29.44 -6.30 -7.32
N ASP A 135 -29.84 -7.45 -6.78
CA ASP A 135 -29.36 -8.76 -7.22
C ASP A 135 -29.53 -8.96 -8.74
N ALA A 136 -28.49 -8.63 -9.51
CA ALA A 136 -28.01 -9.11 -10.82
C ALA A 136 -28.97 -9.66 -11.91
N ASP A 137 -30.29 -9.57 -11.77
CA ASP A 137 -31.28 -10.20 -12.65
C ASP A 137 -32.16 -9.17 -13.42
N ASN A 138 -32.13 -7.89 -13.04
CA ASN A 138 -32.85 -6.82 -13.76
C ASN A 138 -31.98 -5.90 -14.64
N PHE A 139 -30.70 -6.21 -14.81
CA PHE A 139 -29.76 -5.42 -15.63
C PHE A 139 -30.03 -5.42 -17.15
N ASN A 140 -31.04 -6.13 -17.63
CA ASN A 140 -31.38 -6.18 -19.06
C ASN A 140 -32.63 -5.37 -19.44
N LYS A 141 -33.20 -4.54 -18.56
CA LYS A 141 -34.46 -3.82 -18.90
C LYS A 141 -34.49 -2.31 -18.69
N LEU A 142 -33.48 -1.68 -18.09
CA LEU A 142 -33.55 -0.23 -17.80
C LEU A 142 -32.38 0.63 -18.28
N ASP A 143 -31.25 0.05 -18.72
CA ASP A 143 -30.05 0.84 -19.08
C ASP A 143 -29.60 0.71 -20.54
N GLU A 144 -30.47 0.28 -21.47
CA GLU A 144 -30.19 0.49 -22.91
C GLU A 144 -30.31 1.97 -23.33
N ASN A 145 -30.89 2.83 -22.48
CA ASN A 145 -31.10 4.26 -22.76
C ASN A 145 -30.33 5.23 -21.85
N THR A 146 -29.43 4.74 -21.00
CA THR A 146 -28.48 5.60 -20.26
C THR A 146 -27.05 5.27 -20.63
N ASN A 147 -26.78 5.34 -21.94
CA ASN A 147 -25.46 5.78 -22.39
C ASN A 147 -25.25 7.18 -21.82
N PHE A 148 -24.67 7.27 -20.63
CA PHE A 148 -23.97 8.48 -20.24
C PHE A 148 -22.86 8.66 -21.28
N LEU A 149 -23.15 9.51 -22.25
CA LEU A 149 -22.17 10.14 -23.13
C LEU A 149 -21.22 10.94 -22.22
N THR A 150 -20.26 10.26 -21.58
CA THR A 150 -18.95 10.87 -21.40
C THR A 150 -18.46 11.17 -22.81
N ALA A 151 -18.20 12.45 -23.08
CA ALA A 151 -17.78 13.03 -24.37
C ALA A 151 -17.45 11.98 -25.43
N SER A 152 -18.24 11.90 -26.51
CA SER A 152 -18.06 10.92 -27.57
C SER A 152 -16.58 10.82 -27.97
N SER A 153 -15.88 9.83 -27.46
CA SER A 153 -14.50 9.56 -27.79
C SER A 153 -14.50 8.77 -29.08
N PHE A 154 -14.97 9.39 -30.16
CA PHE A 154 -15.02 8.77 -31.46
C PHE A 154 -13.58 8.35 -31.83
N GLY A 155 -13.27 7.05 -31.72
CA GLY A 155 -11.95 6.49 -31.95
C GLY A 155 -11.09 6.11 -30.72
N HIS A 156 -11.53 6.33 -29.47
CA HIS A 156 -10.78 5.84 -28.29
C HIS A 156 -10.99 4.35 -28.09
N ILE A 157 -9.89 3.59 -28.09
CA ILE A 157 -9.89 2.18 -27.70
C ILE A 157 -9.45 2.14 -26.24
N ALA A 158 -10.38 1.78 -25.36
CA ALA A 158 -10.09 1.66 -23.94
C ALA A 158 -8.89 0.73 -23.71
N THR A 159 -7.91 1.23 -22.98
CA THR A 159 -6.78 0.45 -22.49
C THR A 159 -7.26 -0.63 -21.53
N ASP A 160 -6.44 -1.66 -21.34
CA ASP A 160 -6.75 -2.73 -20.40
C ASP A 160 -6.94 -2.23 -18.96
N GLU A 161 -6.24 -1.15 -18.60
CA GLU A 161 -6.37 -0.49 -17.29
C GLU A 161 -7.70 0.27 -17.18
N GLU A 162 -8.11 1.03 -18.20
CA GLU A 162 -9.43 1.68 -18.23
C GLU A 162 -10.57 0.65 -18.15
N LEU A 163 -10.42 -0.50 -18.83
CA LEU A 163 -11.36 -1.61 -18.70
C LEU A 163 -11.39 -2.17 -17.28
N ALA A 164 -10.24 -2.35 -16.63
CA ALA A 164 -10.18 -2.79 -15.23
C ALA A 164 -10.83 -1.78 -14.28
N ILE A 165 -10.56 -0.47 -14.47
CA ILE A 165 -11.14 0.63 -13.70
C ILE A 165 -12.66 0.67 -13.84
N SER A 166 -13.20 0.43 -15.04
CA SER A 166 -14.66 0.40 -15.26
C SER A 166 -15.38 -0.72 -14.49
N HIS A 167 -14.64 -1.73 -14.01
CA HIS A 167 -15.13 -2.80 -13.15
C HIS A 167 -14.87 -2.57 -11.66
N VAL A 168 -14.41 -1.39 -11.23
CA VAL A 168 -14.24 -1.08 -9.80
C VAL A 168 -15.59 -0.76 -9.16
N ALA A 169 -15.79 -1.22 -7.92
CA ALA A 169 -16.96 -0.87 -7.12
C ALA A 169 -16.94 0.62 -6.73
N SER A 170 -18.08 1.15 -6.29
CA SER A 170 -18.14 2.52 -5.80
C SER A 170 -17.13 2.79 -4.68
N ILE A 171 -16.72 4.05 -4.53
CA ILE A 171 -15.84 4.45 -3.42
C ILE A 171 -16.42 4.11 -2.04
N TYR A 172 -17.76 4.14 -1.90
CA TYR A 172 -18.47 3.68 -0.69
C TYR A 172 -18.16 2.21 -0.38
N ASN A 173 -18.28 1.35 -1.39
CA ASN A 173 -17.99 -0.08 -1.23
C ASN A 173 -16.50 -0.32 -1.01
N VAL A 174 -15.63 0.34 -1.78
CA VAL A 174 -14.17 0.22 -1.66
C VAL A 174 -13.70 0.54 -0.25
N LEU A 175 -14.05 1.71 0.29
CA LEU A 175 -13.61 2.14 1.62
C LEU A 175 -14.24 1.32 2.75
N TYR A 176 -15.52 0.95 2.63
CA TYR A 176 -16.18 0.08 3.60
C TYR A 176 -15.51 -1.29 3.69
N VAL A 177 -15.15 -1.89 2.55
CA VAL A 177 -14.48 -3.19 2.54
C VAL A 177 -13.01 -3.07 2.98
N CYS A 178 -12.34 -1.94 2.76
CA CYS A 178 -11.04 -1.68 3.41
C CYS A 178 -11.17 -1.72 4.94
N ALA A 179 -12.14 -0.99 5.52
CA ALA A 179 -12.40 -1.03 6.96
C ALA A 179 -12.81 -2.43 7.46
N TRP A 180 -13.51 -3.21 6.63
CA TRP A 180 -13.89 -4.59 6.97
C TRP A 180 -12.70 -5.54 6.96
N LYS A 181 -11.91 -5.55 5.89
CA LYS A 181 -10.94 -6.63 5.62
C LYS A 181 -9.48 -6.26 5.86
N GLY A 182 -9.15 -4.97 5.94
CA GLY A 182 -7.81 -4.49 6.25
C GLY A 182 -7.60 -4.29 7.75
N SER A 183 -6.33 -4.24 8.15
CA SER A 183 -5.95 -3.66 9.43
C SER A 183 -6.13 -2.13 9.43
N PHE A 184 -6.11 -1.50 10.60
CA PHE A 184 -6.08 -0.04 10.73
C PHE A 184 -4.86 0.52 10.00
N ALA A 185 -3.67 -0.06 10.25
CA ALA A 185 -2.43 0.33 9.59
C ALA A 185 -2.47 0.33 8.06
N GLU A 186 -3.04 -0.72 7.46
CA GLU A 186 -3.15 -0.82 6.00
C GLU A 186 -4.24 0.08 5.43
N SER A 187 -5.35 0.21 6.15
CA SER A 187 -6.52 0.95 5.67
C SER A 187 -6.33 2.46 5.76
N LEU A 188 -5.59 2.96 6.77
CA LEU A 188 -5.40 4.40 6.97
C LEU A 188 -4.77 5.06 5.74
N ALA A 189 -3.80 4.40 5.08
CA ALA A 189 -3.20 4.90 3.85
C ALA A 189 -4.21 5.15 2.72
N THR A 190 -5.19 4.25 2.58
CA THR A 190 -6.25 4.41 1.59
C THR A 190 -7.21 5.56 1.95
N PHE A 191 -7.54 5.72 3.23
CA PHE A 191 -8.40 6.81 3.70
C PHE A 191 -7.72 8.18 3.60
N ASP A 192 -6.45 8.30 3.99
CA ASP A 192 -5.64 9.51 3.82
C ASP A 192 -5.55 9.91 2.34
N SER A 193 -5.32 8.92 1.47
CA SER A 193 -5.28 9.15 0.03
C SER A 193 -6.64 9.55 -0.56
N ALA A 194 -7.74 8.96 -0.09
CA ALA A 194 -9.09 9.35 -0.51
C ALA A 194 -9.40 10.79 -0.07
N ALA A 195 -9.11 11.15 1.18
CA ALA A 195 -9.24 12.51 1.68
C ALA A 195 -8.40 13.50 0.85
N ARG A 196 -7.15 13.13 0.53
CA ARG A 196 -6.24 13.94 -0.31
C ARG A 196 -6.75 14.13 -1.73
N LYS A 197 -7.54 13.19 -2.27
CA LYS A 197 -8.24 13.35 -3.56
C LYS A 197 -9.54 14.16 -3.46
N GLY A 198 -9.93 14.62 -2.27
CA GLY A 198 -11.12 15.42 -2.04
C GLY A 198 -12.40 14.62 -1.82
N GLU A 199 -12.30 13.32 -1.49
CA GLU A 199 -13.47 12.53 -1.11
C GLU A 199 -14.04 12.99 0.25
N ASP A 200 -15.37 13.15 0.32
CA ASP A 200 -16.07 13.50 1.56
C ASP A 200 -16.29 12.23 2.41
N LEU A 201 -15.32 11.95 3.28
CA LEU A 201 -15.30 10.73 4.10
C LEU A 201 -16.47 10.65 5.08
N ASN A 202 -16.94 11.78 5.62
CA ASN A 202 -18.10 11.82 6.53
C ASN A 202 -19.39 11.46 5.79
N LYS A 203 -19.56 11.99 4.57
CA LYS A 203 -20.68 11.58 3.70
C LYS A 203 -20.60 10.11 3.32
N ILE A 204 -19.41 9.61 3.00
CA ILE A 204 -19.21 8.19 2.68
C ILE A 204 -19.59 7.31 3.87
N LEU A 205 -19.12 7.63 5.08
CA LEU A 205 -19.49 6.93 6.32
C LEU A 205 -21.01 6.94 6.55
N CYS A 206 -21.66 8.10 6.40
CA CYS A 206 -23.12 8.21 6.56
C CYS A 206 -23.90 7.34 5.56
N VAL A 207 -23.47 7.32 4.30
CA VAL A 207 -24.05 6.47 3.25
C VAL A 207 -23.84 4.98 3.57
N CYS A 208 -22.62 4.59 3.97
CA CYS A 208 -22.32 3.22 4.37
C CYS A 208 -23.15 2.79 5.58
N ARG A 209 -23.30 3.64 6.60
CA ARG A 209 -24.15 3.39 7.78
C ARG A 209 -25.60 3.14 7.37
N LYS A 210 -26.13 3.93 6.43
CA LYS A 210 -27.49 3.77 5.89
C LYS A 210 -27.70 2.44 5.17
N PHE A 211 -26.75 2.01 4.33
CA PHE A 211 -26.96 0.86 3.43
C PHE A 211 -26.38 -0.46 3.94
N TYR A 212 -25.33 -0.41 4.76
CA TYR A 212 -24.66 -1.59 5.31
C TYR A 212 -24.85 -1.76 6.82
N GLY A 213 -25.50 -0.82 7.52
CA GLY A 213 -25.61 -0.89 8.99
C GLY A 213 -26.38 -2.07 9.57
N SER A 214 -27.20 -2.75 8.77
CA SER A 214 -27.86 -3.99 9.17
C SER A 214 -27.12 -5.26 8.71
N MET A 215 -25.92 -5.12 8.16
CA MET A 215 -25.18 -6.23 7.57
C MET A 215 -24.42 -7.00 8.65
N ASP A 216 -24.79 -8.26 8.87
CA ASP A 216 -24.05 -9.16 9.74
C ASP A 216 -22.72 -9.55 9.09
N CYS A 217 -21.65 -8.86 9.50
CA CYS A 217 -20.29 -9.02 9.00
C CYS A 217 -19.31 -9.51 10.08
N CYS A 218 -19.71 -9.48 11.35
CA CYS A 218 -18.89 -9.70 12.55
C CYS A 218 -18.16 -11.06 12.53
N SER A 219 -18.78 -12.11 11.99
CA SER A 219 -18.19 -13.46 11.99
C SER A 219 -17.02 -13.66 11.01
N ASP A 220 -16.82 -12.73 10.07
CA ASP A 220 -15.81 -12.81 9.00
C ASP A 220 -14.85 -11.61 9.06
N THR A 221 -14.76 -10.92 10.20
CA THR A 221 -13.96 -9.72 10.35
C THR A 221 -12.54 -10.08 10.85
N PRO A 222 -11.47 -9.91 10.03
CA PRO A 222 -10.09 -10.15 10.47
C PRO A 222 -9.67 -9.12 11.53
N GLN A 223 -8.54 -9.35 12.19
CA GLN A 223 -8.00 -8.43 13.20
C GLN A 223 -7.85 -6.99 12.66
N PHE A 224 -8.39 -6.00 13.39
CA PHE A 224 -8.35 -4.59 12.99
C PHE A 224 -7.05 -3.92 13.41
N LEU A 225 -6.80 -3.89 14.71
CA LEU A 225 -5.57 -3.36 15.27
C LEU A 225 -4.55 -4.47 15.27
N ASN A 226 -3.34 -4.21 14.78
CA ASN A 226 -2.29 -5.22 14.85
C ASN A 226 -2.02 -5.55 16.32
N SER A 227 -2.51 -6.72 16.78
CA SER A 227 -2.21 -7.15 18.13
C SER A 227 -0.82 -7.76 18.15
N VAL A 228 -0.14 -7.54 19.27
CA VAL A 228 1.08 -8.25 19.67
C VAL A 228 0.86 -9.78 19.73
N GLN A 229 -0.37 -10.26 19.65
CA GLN A 229 -0.77 -11.64 19.90
C GLN A 229 -0.89 -12.45 18.59
N ASN A 230 0.25 -12.75 17.95
CA ASN A 230 0.30 -13.97 17.15
C ASN A 230 0.48 -15.17 18.12
N PRO A 231 -0.45 -16.13 18.22
CA PRO A 231 -0.45 -17.17 19.26
C PRO A 231 0.75 -18.13 19.21
N LYS A 232 1.59 -18.04 18.16
CA LYS A 232 2.79 -18.88 18.02
C LYS A 232 4.08 -18.22 18.52
N ASN A 233 4.05 -16.91 18.80
CA ASN A 233 5.17 -16.15 19.37
C ASN A 233 4.58 -15.03 20.23
N ALA A 234 4.29 -15.33 21.50
CA ALA A 234 3.84 -14.35 22.48
C ALA A 234 4.86 -13.23 22.76
N ASP A 235 6.04 -13.26 22.12
CA ASP A 235 7.19 -12.43 22.45
C ASP A 235 7.62 -11.46 21.34
N PHE A 236 6.83 -11.25 20.27
CA PHE A 236 7.26 -10.36 19.16
C PHE A 236 7.39 -8.88 19.57
N TYR A 237 6.74 -8.47 20.68
CA TYR A 237 6.80 -7.09 21.18
C TYR A 237 7.13 -6.93 22.67
N GLY A 238 7.43 -8.00 23.43
CA GLY A 238 8.01 -7.94 24.78
C GLY A 238 7.38 -6.98 25.83
N VAL A 239 6.15 -6.48 25.63
CA VAL A 239 5.49 -5.53 26.53
C VAL A 239 3.99 -5.87 26.60
N ASN A 240 3.40 -5.80 27.79
CA ASN A 240 1.95 -5.87 28.05
C ASN A 240 1.22 -4.72 27.33
N TYR A 241 1.03 -4.85 26.02
CA TYR A 241 0.24 -3.93 25.22
C TYR A 241 -1.08 -4.61 24.89
N SER A 242 -2.15 -4.18 25.57
CA SER A 242 -3.51 -4.57 25.22
C SER A 242 -4.11 -3.46 24.36
N PRO A 243 -4.53 -3.72 23.10
CA PRO A 243 -5.26 -2.75 22.28
C PRO A 243 -6.45 -2.13 23.02
N ILE A 244 -7.05 -2.88 23.95
CA ILE A 244 -8.17 -2.47 24.83
C ILE A 244 -7.83 -1.21 25.65
N ASN A 245 -6.56 -0.96 25.96
CA ASN A 245 -6.12 0.17 26.77
C ASN A 245 -5.40 1.25 25.96
N ASN A 246 -5.42 1.18 24.63
CA ASN A 246 -4.85 2.26 23.81
C ASN A 246 -5.84 3.43 23.76
N PRO A 247 -5.51 4.59 24.35
CA PRO A 247 -6.42 5.74 24.37
C PRO A 247 -6.75 6.29 22.97
N ASN A 248 -5.90 6.04 21.97
CA ASN A 248 -6.17 6.42 20.57
C ASN A 248 -7.37 5.66 19.98
N PHE A 249 -7.74 4.49 20.53
CA PHE A 249 -8.84 3.68 20.01
C PHE A 249 -9.97 3.50 21.03
N LEU A 250 -10.02 4.34 22.06
CA LEU A 250 -11.09 4.31 23.05
C LEU A 250 -12.45 4.50 22.35
N GLY A 251 -13.35 3.53 22.50
CA GLY A 251 -14.66 3.53 21.84
C GLY A 251 -14.70 2.94 20.42
N THR A 252 -13.57 2.43 19.92
CA THR A 252 -13.56 1.63 18.68
C THR A 252 -14.01 0.21 19.00
N ASP A 253 -15.15 -0.22 18.45
CA ASP A 253 -15.53 -1.62 18.40
C ASP A 253 -14.77 -2.28 17.25
N GLU A 254 -13.74 -3.04 17.61
CA GLU A 254 -12.93 -3.78 16.63
C GLU A 254 -13.74 -4.84 15.88
N PHE A 255 -14.94 -5.26 16.27
CA PHE A 255 -15.70 -6.27 15.52
C PHE A 255 -16.77 -5.66 14.60
N ASP A 256 -17.18 -4.42 14.87
CA ASP A 256 -18.10 -3.65 14.04
C ASP A 256 -17.37 -2.88 12.93
N VAL A 257 -17.71 -3.19 11.67
CA VAL A 257 -17.09 -2.55 10.50
C VAL A 257 -17.40 -1.07 10.44
N LEU A 258 -18.58 -0.63 10.91
CA LEU A 258 -18.91 0.80 10.90
C LEU A 258 -18.11 1.56 11.97
N SER A 259 -17.93 0.99 13.16
CA SER A 259 -17.04 1.56 14.18
C SER A 259 -15.59 1.64 13.68
N ARG A 260 -15.06 0.59 13.05
CA ARG A 260 -13.73 0.63 12.39
C ARG A 260 -13.62 1.74 11.35
N MET A 261 -14.64 1.86 10.49
CA MET A 261 -14.67 2.87 9.44
C MET A 261 -14.73 4.27 10.05
N GLU A 262 -15.51 4.48 11.11
CA GLU A 262 -15.58 5.74 11.85
C GLU A 262 -14.22 6.12 12.44
N THR A 263 -13.50 5.17 13.05
CA THR A 263 -12.11 5.37 13.51
C THR A 263 -11.18 5.78 12.37
N LEU A 264 -11.26 5.12 11.21
CA LEU A 264 -10.46 5.48 10.04
C LEU A 264 -10.81 6.87 9.49
N VAL A 265 -12.10 7.25 9.47
CA VAL A 265 -12.53 8.58 9.06
C VAL A 265 -12.04 9.66 10.02
N ASN A 266 -12.07 9.39 11.34
CA ASN A 266 -11.59 10.32 12.36
C ASN A 266 -10.08 10.56 12.26
N TYR A 267 -9.31 9.51 11.96
CA TYR A 267 -7.87 9.63 11.76
C TYR A 267 -7.45 10.07 10.36
N ALA A 268 -8.33 10.01 9.36
CA ALA A 268 -7.97 10.32 7.99
C ALA A 268 -7.43 11.76 7.87
N ASN A 269 -6.23 11.90 7.33
CA ASN A 269 -5.53 13.16 7.21
C ASN A 269 -4.93 13.31 5.79
N PRO A 270 -5.43 14.27 4.98
CA PRO A 270 -4.96 14.45 3.60
C PRO A 270 -3.52 14.95 3.50
N LYS A 271 -2.89 15.37 4.61
CA LYS A 271 -1.51 15.83 4.64
C LYS A 271 -0.48 14.72 4.49
N SER A 272 -0.80 13.46 4.79
CA SER A 272 0.11 12.34 4.48
C SER A 272 0.26 12.20 2.97
N GLU A 273 1.49 12.35 2.47
CA GLU A 273 1.74 12.48 1.03
C GLU A 273 1.78 11.14 0.30
N ASN A 274 2.16 10.08 1.01
CA ASN A 274 2.28 8.73 0.47
C ASN A 274 1.83 7.66 1.47
N GLY A 275 1.67 6.42 0.97
CA GLY A 275 1.26 5.30 1.80
C GLY A 275 2.24 4.96 2.92
N GLY A 276 3.54 5.20 2.73
CA GLY A 276 4.57 4.95 3.75
C GLY A 276 4.41 5.85 4.97
N GLU A 277 4.16 7.15 4.76
CA GLU A 277 3.88 8.10 5.86
C GLU A 277 2.60 7.73 6.61
N SER A 278 1.56 7.39 5.85
CA SER A 278 0.27 6.99 6.42
C SER A 278 0.43 5.72 7.27
N LEU A 279 1.21 4.76 6.79
CA LEU A 279 1.53 3.53 7.51
C LEU A 279 2.35 3.82 8.78
N ALA A 280 3.39 4.64 8.68
CA ALA A 280 4.21 5.05 9.83
C ALA A 280 3.34 5.67 10.92
N ARG A 281 2.46 6.61 10.53
CA ARG A 281 1.51 7.26 11.42
C ARG A 281 0.56 6.26 12.08
N ALA A 282 0.01 5.34 11.28
CA ALA A 282 -0.90 4.35 11.82
C ALA A 282 -0.22 3.44 12.85
N ILE A 283 1.02 3.00 12.59
CA ILE A 283 1.81 2.22 13.54
C ILE A 283 2.16 3.05 14.79
N MET A 284 2.48 4.34 14.67
CA MET A 284 2.66 5.21 15.85
C MET A 284 1.40 5.26 16.72
N LEU A 285 0.23 5.41 16.10
CA LEU A 285 -1.07 5.42 16.79
C LEU A 285 -1.37 4.06 17.45
N GLU A 286 -1.13 2.95 16.74
CA GLU A 286 -1.25 1.57 17.25
C GLU A 286 -0.27 1.26 18.39
N LEU A 287 0.88 1.91 18.46
CA LEU A 287 1.82 1.77 19.58
C LEU A 287 1.47 2.67 20.77
N GLY A 288 0.45 3.52 20.63
CA GLY A 288 -0.08 4.42 21.64
C GLY A 288 0.60 5.79 21.69
N PHE A 289 1.39 6.17 20.69
CA PHE A 289 1.96 7.52 20.65
C PHE A 289 0.89 8.58 20.40
N VAL A 290 1.14 9.80 20.88
CA VAL A 290 0.31 10.97 20.54
C VAL A 290 0.38 11.21 19.03
N GLU A 291 -0.76 11.54 18.43
CA GLU A 291 -0.83 11.84 17.00
C GLU A 291 0.11 13.01 16.63
N PRO A 292 0.99 12.83 15.63
CA PRO A 292 1.83 13.92 15.14
C PRO A 292 1.06 14.95 14.32
N GLU A 293 1.52 16.21 14.35
CA GLU A 293 1.20 17.18 13.30
C GLU A 293 1.94 16.77 12.02
N LEU A 294 1.20 16.68 10.91
CA LEU A 294 1.76 16.22 9.64
C LEU A 294 2.23 17.36 8.75
N GLN A 295 3.33 17.10 8.04
CA GLN A 295 3.86 17.96 7.00
C GLN A 295 4.01 19.42 7.48
N HIS A 296 4.55 19.60 8.69
CA HIS A 296 4.73 20.91 9.30
C HIS A 296 5.82 21.69 8.57
N GLU A 297 5.49 22.91 8.15
CA GLU A 297 6.41 23.80 7.43
C GLU A 297 7.23 24.65 8.40
N PHE A 298 8.53 24.62 8.20
CA PHE A 298 9.51 25.51 8.81
C PHE A 298 9.96 26.52 7.75
N PRO A 299 10.18 27.79 8.13
CA PRO A 299 10.70 28.80 7.20
C PRO A 299 11.97 28.31 6.51
N ASN A 300 12.18 28.71 5.25
CA ASN A 300 13.45 28.49 4.56
C ASN A 300 14.05 29.86 4.21
N PRO A 301 15.15 30.28 4.86
CA PRO A 301 15.68 31.63 4.73
C PRO A 301 16.29 31.87 3.34
N ASN A 302 16.77 30.82 2.69
CA ASN A 302 17.34 30.91 1.35
C ASN A 302 16.26 30.92 0.27
N TYR A 303 15.12 30.28 0.53
CA TYR A 303 14.01 30.16 -0.41
C TYR A 303 12.67 30.24 0.32
N PRO A 304 12.18 31.46 0.66
CA PRO A 304 10.92 31.62 1.42
C PRO A 304 9.68 31.01 0.76
N GLN A 305 9.71 30.86 -0.58
CA GLN A 305 8.65 30.22 -1.38
C GLN A 305 8.72 28.68 -1.37
N SER A 306 9.72 28.10 -0.71
CA SER A 306 9.94 26.65 -0.62
C SER A 306 10.36 26.31 0.80
N PRO A 307 9.43 26.38 1.78
CA PRO A 307 9.71 26.07 3.17
C PRO A 307 10.25 24.66 3.31
N TYR A 308 11.06 24.44 4.35
CA TYR A 308 11.39 23.08 4.75
C TYR A 308 10.18 22.46 5.40
N ARG A 309 9.98 21.16 5.20
CA ARG A 309 8.83 20.47 5.75
C ARG A 309 9.26 19.20 6.42
N ALA A 310 8.69 18.91 7.58
CA ALA A 310 8.93 17.66 8.30
C ALA A 310 7.69 16.78 8.23
N ASP A 311 7.88 15.48 8.01
CA ASP A 311 6.77 14.54 7.81
C ASP A 311 5.88 14.46 9.05
N PHE A 312 6.52 14.41 10.23
CA PHE A 312 5.85 14.32 11.54
C PHE A 312 6.43 15.34 12.51
N MET A 313 5.58 15.97 13.32
CA MET A 313 6.02 16.89 14.37
C MET A 313 5.23 16.69 15.66
N TRP A 314 5.95 16.73 16.79
CA TRP A 314 5.38 16.74 18.14
C TRP A 314 5.89 17.96 18.91
N LYS A 315 4.99 18.60 19.66
CA LYS A 315 5.34 19.61 20.67
C LYS A 315 5.31 18.96 22.05
N VAL A 316 6.46 18.94 22.72
CA VAL A 316 6.64 18.28 24.02
C VAL A 316 7.23 19.29 25.00
N ASN A 317 6.46 19.73 25.99
CA ASN A 317 6.89 20.70 27.01
C ASN A 317 7.56 21.96 26.41
N GLY A 318 6.98 22.50 25.34
CA GLY A 318 7.50 23.68 24.63
C GLY A 318 8.67 23.43 23.68
N LYS A 319 9.15 22.18 23.56
CA LYS A 319 10.19 21.76 22.60
C LYS A 319 9.56 21.08 21.38
N ILE A 320 10.24 21.14 20.23
CA ILE A 320 9.77 20.50 19.01
C ILE A 320 10.62 19.25 18.72
N ILE A 321 9.97 18.11 18.49
CA ILE A 321 10.60 16.89 17.97
C ILE A 321 10.00 16.65 16.58
N VAL A 322 10.84 16.34 15.60
CA VAL A 322 10.38 16.01 14.24
C VAL A 322 10.76 14.57 13.88
N GLY A 323 9.89 13.91 13.13
CA GLY A 323 10.10 12.60 12.54
C GLY A 323 10.18 12.70 11.03
N GLU A 324 11.09 11.94 10.43
CA GLU A 324 11.33 11.92 8.98
C GLU A 324 11.27 10.47 8.50
N LEU A 325 10.40 10.21 7.53
CA LEU A 325 10.37 8.93 6.83
C LEU A 325 11.34 8.99 5.64
N ASP A 326 12.52 8.42 5.82
CA ASP A 326 13.51 8.34 4.74
C ASP A 326 13.23 7.13 3.83
N GLY A 327 13.11 7.41 2.52
CA GLY A 327 13.13 6.37 1.50
C GLY A 327 14.54 5.79 1.31
N THR A 328 14.63 4.54 0.85
CA THR A 328 15.89 3.78 0.71
C THR A 328 16.90 4.41 -0.28
N ASP A 329 16.46 5.31 -1.16
CA ASP A 329 17.26 5.82 -2.27
C ASP A 329 17.65 7.31 -2.15
N LYS A 330 17.47 7.94 -0.98
CA LYS A 330 17.59 9.41 -0.83
C LYS A 330 19.02 9.98 -1.02
N TYR A 331 20.06 9.14 -1.13
CA TYR A 331 21.46 9.62 -1.16
C TYR A 331 22.37 8.94 -2.20
N LEU A 332 21.82 8.05 -3.04
CA LEU A 332 22.60 7.26 -3.99
C LEU A 332 22.42 7.80 -5.41
N ILE A 333 23.54 7.98 -6.14
CA ILE A 333 23.53 8.23 -7.59
C ILE A 333 24.21 7.05 -8.27
N GLU A 334 23.66 6.56 -9.37
CA GLU A 334 24.33 5.61 -10.27
C GLU A 334 25.64 6.20 -10.79
N ASP A 335 26.76 5.51 -10.54
CA ASP A 335 28.05 5.89 -11.07
C ASP A 335 28.19 5.42 -12.53
N ARG A 336 27.78 6.26 -13.47
CA ARG A 336 27.84 5.97 -14.92
C ARG A 336 29.27 5.89 -15.48
N THR A 337 30.29 6.33 -14.72
CA THR A 337 31.69 6.27 -15.18
C THR A 337 32.25 4.84 -15.24
N LEU A 338 31.59 3.88 -14.58
CA LEU A 338 31.98 2.47 -14.59
C LEU A 338 31.36 1.66 -15.76
N PHE A 339 30.41 2.24 -16.50
CA PHE A 339 29.86 1.61 -17.71
C PHE A 339 30.79 1.77 -18.92
N ASP A 340 31.52 2.88 -19.02
CA ASP A 340 32.47 3.13 -20.12
C ASP A 340 33.69 2.20 -20.05
N ASN A 341 34.08 1.73 -18.87
CA ASN A 341 35.23 0.84 -18.70
C ASN A 341 34.95 -0.63 -19.05
N ARG A 342 33.69 -1.03 -19.31
CA ARG A 342 33.38 -2.39 -19.79
C ARG A 342 33.43 -2.53 -21.32
N SER A 343 33.48 -1.41 -22.05
CA SER A 343 33.63 -1.41 -23.51
C SER A 343 35.09 -1.52 -23.98
N ALA A 344 36.06 -1.45 -23.05
CA ALA A 344 37.49 -1.55 -23.35
C ALA A 344 38.10 -2.94 -23.07
N ALA A 345 37.30 -3.94 -22.68
CA ALA A 345 37.76 -5.31 -22.42
C ALA A 345 37.60 -6.26 -23.63
N TYR A 346 37.68 -5.71 -24.84
CA TYR A 346 37.65 -6.45 -26.11
C TYR A 346 38.88 -6.16 -26.97
N ASP A 347 40.05 -6.01 -26.36
CA ASP A 347 41.29 -6.27 -27.08
C ASP A 347 42.43 -6.53 -26.10
N LEU A 348 43.10 -7.67 -26.28
CA LEU A 348 44.43 -8.07 -25.83
C LEU A 348 44.43 -9.60 -25.65
N ARG A 349 44.63 -10.28 -26.77
CA ARG A 349 45.37 -11.54 -26.75
C ARG A 349 46.87 -11.23 -26.66
N THR A 350 47.54 -12.17 -26.03
CA THR A 350 48.95 -12.61 -26.18
C THR A 350 49.94 -12.16 -25.08
N GLU A 351 50.65 -13.19 -24.60
CA GLU A 351 51.98 -13.24 -23.96
C GLU A 351 52.07 -13.36 -22.41
N ASP A 352 52.17 -14.62 -21.98
CA ASP A 352 53.10 -15.25 -21.01
C ASP A 352 53.47 -14.62 -19.63
N PHE A 353 53.57 -15.51 -18.63
CA PHE A 353 54.32 -15.42 -17.34
C PHE A 353 53.61 -14.64 -16.19
N ASP A 354 53.56 -15.01 -14.89
CA ASP A 354 54.00 -16.14 -14.04
C ASP A 354 53.10 -16.14 -12.77
N GLY A 355 53.02 -17.27 -12.08
CA GLY A 355 52.04 -17.58 -11.05
C GLY A 355 52.08 -16.70 -9.79
N SER A 356 50.88 -16.35 -9.35
CA SER A 356 50.51 -16.37 -7.94
C SER A 356 48.99 -16.54 -7.84
N VAL A 357 48.58 -17.62 -7.18
CA VAL A 357 47.17 -17.91 -6.91
C VAL A 357 46.79 -17.10 -5.66
N GLU A 358 46.19 -15.94 -5.85
CA GLU A 358 45.42 -15.26 -4.82
C GLU A 358 43.97 -15.03 -5.27
N ASN A 359 43.08 -15.86 -4.71
CA ASN A 359 41.64 -15.67 -4.50
C ASN A 359 40.92 -14.57 -5.31
N ILE A 360 40.61 -14.87 -6.57
CA ILE A 360 39.59 -14.16 -7.35
C ILE A 360 38.21 -14.71 -6.97
N ASN A 361 37.72 -14.36 -5.77
CA ASN A 361 36.32 -14.65 -5.39
C ASN A 361 35.68 -13.55 -4.52
N ASN A 362 36.27 -12.35 -4.47
CA ASN A 362 35.74 -11.23 -3.67
C ASN A 362 35.35 -9.97 -4.46
N PHE A 363 35.07 -10.06 -5.77
CA PHE A 363 34.40 -8.97 -6.50
C PHE A 363 32.88 -9.10 -6.40
N SER A 364 32.36 -8.88 -5.19
CA SER A 364 30.93 -8.71 -4.95
C SER A 364 30.44 -7.41 -5.60
N THR A 365 29.28 -7.50 -6.23
CA THR A 365 28.64 -6.60 -7.19
C THR A 365 28.13 -5.25 -6.62
N ASN A 366 28.79 -4.65 -5.63
CA ASN A 366 28.26 -3.50 -4.88
C ASN A 366 28.85 -2.11 -5.21
N ASN A 367 29.65 -1.96 -6.28
CA ASN A 367 30.32 -0.68 -6.58
C ASN A 367 29.58 0.26 -7.55
N LEU A 368 28.27 0.12 -7.78
CA LEU A 368 27.55 0.91 -8.80
C LEU A 368 26.97 2.25 -8.30
N TYR A 369 27.06 2.56 -7.01
CA TYR A 369 26.42 3.75 -6.43
C TYR A 369 27.41 4.60 -5.61
N ARG A 370 27.41 5.91 -5.86
CA ARG A 370 28.19 6.89 -5.08
C ARG A 370 27.25 7.83 -4.32
N TYR A 371 27.65 8.19 -3.09
CA TYR A 371 26.94 9.17 -2.28
C TYR A 371 26.89 10.55 -2.96
N ASN A 372 25.69 11.10 -3.07
CA ASN A 372 25.48 12.48 -3.50
C ASN A 372 25.92 13.46 -2.41
N ARG A 373 27.17 13.94 -2.48
CA ARG A 373 27.74 14.88 -1.50
C ARG A 373 26.92 16.17 -1.37
N ASP A 374 26.28 16.63 -2.43
CA ASP A 374 25.47 17.85 -2.42
C ASP A 374 24.11 17.62 -1.76
N ALA A 375 23.49 16.46 -1.97
CA ALA A 375 22.29 16.07 -1.23
C ALA A 375 22.57 15.97 0.27
N VAL A 376 23.68 15.35 0.66
CA VAL A 376 24.10 15.24 2.07
C VAL A 376 24.35 16.63 2.69
N ARG A 377 25.00 17.55 1.96
CA ARG A 377 25.20 18.94 2.41
C ARG A 377 23.88 19.70 2.58
N LYS A 378 22.96 19.58 1.61
CA LYS A 378 21.63 20.19 1.68
C LYS A 378 20.86 19.68 2.89
N GLU A 379 20.90 18.37 3.14
CA GLU A 379 20.20 17.77 4.29
C GLU A 379 20.78 18.28 5.63
N ARG A 380 22.11 18.35 5.76
CA ARG A 380 22.76 18.91 6.96
C ARG A 380 22.39 20.37 7.21
N ASN A 381 22.32 21.17 6.15
CA ASN A 381 21.92 22.57 6.28
C ASN A 381 20.44 22.72 6.66
N ARG A 382 19.56 21.87 6.09
CA ARG A 382 18.16 21.76 6.48
C ARG A 382 18.03 21.40 7.95
N GLU A 383 18.70 20.35 8.41
CA GLU A 383 18.65 19.93 9.82
C GLU A 383 19.12 21.03 10.77
N ARG A 384 20.23 21.71 10.46
CA ARG A 384 20.71 22.84 11.28
C ARG A 384 19.63 23.92 11.39
N TRP A 385 18.96 24.23 10.29
CA TRP A 385 17.91 25.24 10.29
C TRP A 385 16.65 24.81 11.06
N LEU A 386 16.29 23.53 11.00
CA LEU A 386 15.22 22.99 11.86
C LEU A 386 15.57 23.21 13.34
N MET A 387 16.82 22.96 13.73
CA MET A 387 17.27 23.19 15.11
C MET A 387 17.18 24.68 15.50
N ASP A 388 17.54 25.60 14.60
CA ASP A 388 17.40 27.04 14.82
C ASP A 388 15.93 27.46 15.01
N CYS A 389 14.98 26.70 14.45
CA CYS A 389 13.54 26.87 14.66
C CYS A 389 13.01 26.25 15.96
N GLY A 390 13.88 25.76 16.86
CA GLY A 390 13.49 25.17 18.15
C GLY A 390 13.22 23.66 18.10
N VAL A 391 13.55 23.00 16.99
CA VAL A 391 13.64 21.53 16.96
C VAL A 391 14.79 21.10 17.86
N VAL A 392 14.52 20.20 18.79
CA VAL A 392 15.53 19.66 19.71
C VAL A 392 16.01 18.27 19.29
N ARG A 393 15.27 17.62 18.38
CA ARG A 393 15.59 16.29 17.87
C ARG A 393 14.90 16.01 16.54
N VAL A 394 15.66 15.44 15.60
CA VAL A 394 15.18 14.87 14.34
C VAL A 394 15.30 13.35 14.45
N VAL A 395 14.18 12.63 14.30
CA VAL A 395 14.11 11.17 14.37
C VAL A 395 13.90 10.63 12.96
N ARG A 396 14.96 10.11 12.34
CA ARG A 396 14.88 9.50 11.01
C ARG A 396 14.58 8.02 11.13
N PHE A 397 13.62 7.55 10.35
CA PHE A 397 13.30 6.12 10.26
C PHE A 397 12.90 5.76 8.82
N ASP A 398 13.03 4.49 8.48
CA ASP A 398 12.69 3.97 7.17
C ASP A 398 11.56 2.93 7.23
N TYR A 399 11.26 2.32 6.08
CA TYR A 399 10.25 1.27 6.01
C TYR A 399 10.62 0.05 6.88
N CYS A 400 11.90 -0.32 6.97
CA CYS A 400 12.35 -1.47 7.76
C CYS A 400 12.14 -1.24 9.26
N ASP A 401 12.35 0.00 9.74
CA ASP A 401 12.02 0.39 11.11
C ASP A 401 10.53 0.17 11.39
N ILE A 402 9.64 0.67 10.52
CA ILE A 402 8.18 0.55 10.67
C ILE A 402 7.74 -0.92 10.71
N LEU A 403 8.38 -1.79 9.93
CA LEU A 403 8.10 -3.22 9.91
C LEU A 403 8.56 -3.98 11.16
N ASN A 404 9.34 -3.34 12.03
CA ASN A 404 9.69 -3.85 13.34
C ASN A 404 9.16 -2.91 14.44
N PRO A 405 7.85 -2.97 14.77
CA PRO A 405 7.26 -1.97 15.64
C PRO A 405 7.80 -1.98 17.08
N LEU A 406 8.49 -3.05 17.53
CA LEU A 406 9.18 -3.07 18.81
C LEU A 406 10.38 -2.12 18.81
N GLU A 407 11.27 -2.29 17.82
CA GLU A 407 12.43 -1.41 17.67
C GLU A 407 12.01 0.01 17.32
N PHE A 408 10.95 0.16 16.51
CA PHE A 408 10.36 1.45 16.23
C PHE A 408 9.86 2.15 17.50
N LYS A 409 9.12 1.43 18.36
CA LYS A 409 8.66 1.97 19.65
C LYS A 409 9.84 2.42 20.51
N LYS A 410 10.87 1.59 20.66
CA LYS A 410 12.08 1.94 21.42
C LYS A 410 12.75 3.20 20.86
N LYS A 411 12.87 3.29 19.53
CA LYS A 411 13.44 4.43 18.83
C LYS A 411 12.66 5.73 19.13
N LEU A 412 11.33 5.69 19.01
CA LEU A 412 10.47 6.85 19.30
C LEU A 412 10.49 7.25 20.78
N LEU A 413 10.45 6.29 21.71
CA LEU A 413 10.58 6.55 23.16
C LEU A 413 11.94 7.16 23.50
N SER A 414 13.02 6.63 22.94
CA SER A 414 14.38 7.15 23.15
C SER A 414 14.56 8.59 22.64
N ALA A 415 13.70 8.99 21.69
CA ALA A 415 13.63 10.35 21.18
C ALA A 415 12.81 11.31 22.06
N GLY A 416 12.07 10.80 23.05
CA GLY A 416 11.21 11.59 23.93
C GLY A 416 9.83 11.87 23.35
N ILE A 417 9.37 11.08 22.36
CA ILE A 417 8.03 11.22 21.80
C ILE A 417 7.01 10.69 22.82
N PRO A 418 5.96 11.48 23.14
CA PRO A 418 5.03 11.13 24.20
C PRO A 418 4.06 10.02 23.77
N VAL A 419 3.74 9.15 24.73
CA VAL A 419 2.63 8.20 24.63
C VAL A 419 1.35 8.92 25.05
N ALA A 420 0.26 8.68 24.34
CA ALA A 420 -1.05 9.20 24.69
C ALA A 420 -1.48 8.66 26.06
N VAL A 421 -2.17 9.50 26.83
CA VAL A 421 -2.68 9.17 28.16
C VAL A 421 -4.20 9.01 28.06
N ALA A 422 -4.74 8.00 28.74
CA ALA A 422 -6.18 7.73 28.81
C ALA A 422 -6.95 8.74 29.66
#